data_AF-A0A7S2IGF4-F1
#
_entry.id   AF-A0A7S2IGF4-F1
#
_cell.length_a   1.000
_cell.length_b   1.000
_cell.length_c   1.000
_cell.angle_alpha   90.00
_cell.angle_beta   90.00
_cell.angle_gamma   90.00
#
_symmetry.space_group_name_H-M   'P 1'
#
loop_
_entity.id
_entity.type
_entity.pdbx_description
1 polymer ?
#
loop_
_entity_poly.entity_id
_entity_poly.type
_entity_poly.pdbx_seq_one_letter_code
_entity_poly.pdbx_strand_id
1 'polypeptide(L)'
;PDLSKQEDKQQSRTNSIITTGKRKKMFWTNWFFDILGALNLYHKDAKIAFLGLDNAGKSTLLYMMKQNRLTVCEPTILPNVDELCIGRLRLKIFDLGGHETARRLWEEYMTTVDAVVFLVDANDRSRLPEAKAELNGLLKCEGMAGVPFLVLGNKIDVPTAASEEELKYELGLIETYGKDDVGNHTYAADDVLPIEVFMCSVLRRMGYKEGFEWLSQFL
;
A
#
# COMPACT_ATOMS: atom_id res chain seq x y z
N PRO A 1 17.29 -0.08 -64.99
CA PRO A 1 18.39 0.48 -64.17
C PRO A 1 17.97 0.54 -62.69
N ASP A 2 17.98 -0.64 -62.10
CA ASP A 2 18.07 -1.02 -60.69
C ASP A 2 17.53 -0.07 -59.58
N LEU A 3 16.24 -0.22 -59.29
CA LEU A 3 15.59 0.32 -58.08
C LEU A 3 16.14 -0.32 -56.78
N SER A 4 16.79 -1.49 -56.87
CA SER A 4 17.40 -2.18 -55.72
C SER A 4 18.61 -1.43 -55.13
N LYS A 5 19.32 -0.62 -55.93
CA LYS A 5 20.54 0.09 -55.49
C LYS A 5 20.28 1.43 -54.83
N GLN A 6 19.04 1.95 -54.88
CA GLN A 6 18.64 3.15 -54.14
C GLN A 6 18.09 2.82 -52.75
N GLU A 7 17.44 1.67 -52.58
CA GLU A 7 16.98 1.20 -51.27
C GLU A 7 18.16 0.82 -50.35
N ASP A 8 19.20 0.17 -50.87
CA ASP A 8 20.38 -0.22 -50.09
C ASP A 8 21.18 0.98 -49.54
N LYS A 9 21.22 2.12 -50.26
CA LYS A 9 21.88 3.34 -49.78
C LYS A 9 21.07 4.09 -48.71
N GLN A 10 19.77 3.89 -48.67
CA GLN A 10 18.88 4.50 -47.67
C GLN A 10 18.78 3.62 -46.41
N GLN A 11 18.85 2.29 -46.57
CA GLN A 11 18.97 1.32 -45.47
C GLN A 11 20.33 1.42 -44.75
N SER A 12 21.43 1.63 -45.50
CA SER A 12 22.76 1.74 -44.89
C SER A 12 22.99 3.07 -44.15
N ARG A 13 22.21 4.13 -44.43
CA ARG A 13 22.23 5.40 -43.69
C ARG A 13 21.27 5.42 -42.49
N THR A 14 20.26 4.56 -42.47
CA THR A 14 19.39 4.37 -41.29
C THR A 14 20.01 3.40 -40.27
N ASN A 15 20.84 2.46 -40.71
CA ASN A 15 21.54 1.53 -39.82
C ASN A 15 22.80 2.09 -39.14
N SER A 16 23.27 3.30 -39.49
CA SER A 16 24.41 3.95 -38.82
C SER A 16 24.03 4.92 -37.70
N ILE A 17 22.73 5.13 -37.42
CA ILE A 17 22.24 5.98 -36.31
C ILE A 17 21.80 5.14 -35.10
N ILE A 18 21.74 3.80 -35.21
CA ILE A 18 21.26 2.93 -34.12
C ILE A 18 22.40 2.44 -33.20
N THR A 19 23.66 2.59 -33.59
CA THR A 19 24.82 2.22 -32.74
C THR A 19 25.44 3.43 -32.05
N THR A 20 24.72 4.04 -31.11
CA THR A 20 25.30 4.78 -29.95
C THR A 20 24.22 5.30 -29.00
N GLY A 21 23.15 4.52 -28.80
CA GLY A 21 22.33 4.68 -27.60
C GLY A 21 23.10 4.09 -26.42
N LYS A 22 23.92 4.90 -25.73
CA LYS A 22 24.42 4.59 -24.39
C LYS A 22 23.30 3.85 -23.65
N ARG A 23 23.54 2.61 -23.19
CA ARG A 23 22.71 1.98 -22.16
C ARG A 23 22.50 3.06 -21.12
N LYS A 24 21.29 3.65 -21.07
CA LYS A 24 20.93 4.53 -19.97
C LYS A 24 21.17 3.64 -18.75
N LYS A 25 22.23 3.94 -18.00
CA LYS A 25 22.46 3.31 -16.71
C LYS A 25 21.11 3.32 -16.01
N MET A 26 20.60 2.14 -15.68
CA MET A 26 19.46 1.99 -14.77
C MET A 26 19.88 2.70 -13.48
N PHE A 27 19.52 3.97 -13.36
CA PHE A 27 19.88 4.83 -12.22
C PHE A 27 18.60 5.31 -11.54
N TRP A 28 17.68 4.37 -11.30
CA TRP A 28 16.44 4.61 -10.56
C TRP A 28 16.09 3.29 -9.89
N THR A 29 16.87 2.95 -8.86
CA THR A 29 16.49 1.95 -7.87
C THR A 29 15.10 2.31 -7.32
N ASN A 30 14.35 1.27 -7.01
CA ASN A 30 12.91 1.38 -6.79
C ASN A 30 12.71 2.04 -5.41
N TRP A 31 12.24 3.29 -5.32
CA TRP A 31 12.20 4.03 -4.04
C TRP A 31 11.51 3.27 -2.89
N PHE A 32 10.52 2.42 -3.19
CA PHE A 32 9.86 1.57 -2.20
C PHE A 32 10.81 0.50 -1.68
N PHE A 33 11.61 -0.07 -2.57
CA PHE A 33 12.69 -0.97 -2.23
C PHE A 33 13.81 -0.23 -1.49
N ASP A 34 14.11 1.03 -1.84
CA ASP A 34 15.06 1.85 -1.07
C ASP A 34 14.53 2.15 0.35
N ILE A 35 13.22 2.31 0.53
CA ILE A 35 12.57 2.44 1.84
C ILE A 35 12.57 1.10 2.59
N LEU A 36 12.21 -0.02 1.95
CA LEU A 36 12.35 -1.34 2.56
C LEU A 36 13.81 -1.68 2.90
N GLY A 37 14.75 -1.12 2.14
CA GLY A 37 16.20 -1.08 2.37
C GLY A 37 16.56 -0.31 3.62
N ALA A 38 16.16 0.95 3.66
CA ALA A 38 16.41 1.87 4.76
C ALA A 38 15.77 1.39 6.08
N LEU A 39 14.61 0.74 6.00
CA LEU A 39 13.87 0.16 7.14
C LEU A 39 14.37 -1.25 7.53
N ASN A 40 15.43 -1.75 6.89
CA ASN A 40 15.98 -3.10 7.09
C ASN A 40 14.95 -4.25 6.92
N LEU A 41 13.84 -3.99 6.25
CA LEU A 41 12.74 -4.94 6.03
C LEU A 41 13.11 -6.02 5.01
N TYR A 42 14.15 -5.83 4.19
CA TYR A 42 14.63 -6.85 3.24
C TYR A 42 15.04 -8.17 3.88
N HIS A 43 15.48 -8.13 5.13
CA HIS A 43 15.95 -9.30 5.87
C HIS A 43 14.89 -9.89 6.80
N LYS A 44 13.77 -9.18 7.02
CA LYS A 44 12.68 -9.60 7.88
C LYS A 44 11.63 -10.38 7.07
N ASP A 45 11.23 -11.52 7.59
CA ASP A 45 10.11 -12.29 7.05
C ASP A 45 8.82 -11.72 7.65
N ALA A 46 8.17 -10.79 6.96
CA ALA A 46 6.91 -10.19 7.39
C ALA A 46 5.80 -10.41 6.35
N LYS A 47 4.58 -10.63 6.82
CA LYS A 47 3.35 -10.76 6.06
C LYS A 47 2.43 -9.59 6.39
N ILE A 48 2.25 -8.69 5.44
CA ILE A 48 1.39 -7.50 5.63
C ILE A 48 0.12 -7.67 4.80
N ALA A 49 -1.04 -7.49 5.44
CA ALA A 49 -2.34 -7.50 4.78
C ALA A 49 -2.84 -6.08 4.50
N PHE A 50 -3.23 -5.82 3.25
CA PHE A 50 -3.85 -4.56 2.84
C PHE A 50 -5.36 -4.76 2.85
N LEU A 51 -6.03 -4.11 3.79
CA LEU A 51 -7.46 -4.23 4.07
C LEU A 51 -8.15 -2.87 3.86
N GLY A 52 -9.47 -2.87 3.82
CA GLY A 52 -10.31 -1.69 3.62
C GLY A 52 -11.43 -1.93 2.61
N LEU A 53 -12.41 -1.03 2.58
CA LEU A 53 -13.54 -1.11 1.65
C LEU A 53 -13.09 -1.11 0.19
N ASP A 54 -13.97 -1.57 -0.70
CA ASP A 54 -13.76 -1.41 -2.14
C ASP A 54 -13.54 0.07 -2.49
N ASN A 55 -12.77 0.30 -3.56
CA ASN A 55 -12.39 1.64 -4.02
C ASN A 55 -11.51 2.47 -3.06
N ALA A 56 -11.10 1.96 -1.89
CA ALA A 56 -10.18 2.68 -0.99
C ALA A 56 -8.77 2.93 -1.58
N GLY A 57 -8.38 2.19 -2.63
CA GLY A 57 -7.09 2.35 -3.32
C GLY A 57 -6.03 1.30 -3.01
N LYS A 58 -6.42 0.14 -2.47
CA LYS A 58 -5.54 -0.96 -2.06
C LYS A 58 -4.72 -1.53 -3.21
N SER A 59 -5.41 -1.91 -4.30
CA SER A 59 -4.77 -2.40 -5.53
C SER A 59 -3.86 -1.33 -6.13
N THR A 60 -4.31 -0.08 -6.19
CA THR A 60 -3.48 1.04 -6.68
C THR A 60 -2.19 1.21 -5.88
N LEU A 61 -2.25 1.10 -4.54
CA LEU A 61 -1.06 1.17 -3.68
C LEU A 61 -0.12 -0.01 -3.94
N LEU A 62 -0.63 -1.24 -4.03
CA LEU A 62 0.19 -2.41 -4.33
C LEU A 62 0.85 -2.33 -5.71
N TYR A 63 0.11 -1.92 -6.75
CA TYR A 63 0.69 -1.73 -8.08
C TYR A 63 1.72 -0.59 -8.10
N MET A 64 1.49 0.49 -7.33
CA MET A 64 2.47 1.54 -7.15
C MET A 64 3.75 0.99 -6.52
N MET A 65 3.66 0.11 -5.52
CA MET A 65 4.82 -0.55 -4.91
C MET A 65 5.51 -1.55 -5.86
N LYS A 66 4.74 -2.32 -6.63
CA LYS A 66 5.23 -3.36 -7.54
C LYS A 66 5.95 -2.78 -8.75
N GLN A 67 5.40 -1.74 -9.36
CA GLN A 67 5.83 -1.26 -10.69
C GLN A 67 6.34 0.18 -10.69
N ASN A 68 6.28 0.88 -9.54
CA ASN A 68 6.56 2.31 -9.43
C ASN A 68 5.78 3.17 -10.46
N ARG A 69 4.62 2.66 -10.90
CA ARG A 69 3.77 3.24 -11.92
C ARG A 69 2.35 3.31 -11.39
N LEU A 70 1.74 4.48 -11.59
CA LEU A 70 0.33 4.64 -11.31
C LEU A 70 -0.46 3.80 -12.33
N THR A 71 -1.20 2.82 -11.82
CA THR A 71 -2.14 2.04 -12.60
C THR A 71 -3.50 2.17 -11.94
N VAL A 72 -4.43 2.83 -12.63
CA VAL A 72 -5.84 2.82 -12.21
C VAL A 72 -6.35 1.41 -12.45
N CYS A 73 -6.74 0.74 -11.38
CA CYS A 73 -7.23 -0.64 -11.44
C CYS A 73 -8.75 -0.59 -11.49
N GLU A 74 -9.35 -1.41 -12.35
CA GLU A 74 -10.79 -1.64 -12.30
C GLU A 74 -11.17 -2.31 -10.96
N PRO A 75 -12.38 -2.09 -10.43
CA PRO A 75 -12.85 -2.74 -9.20
C PRO A 75 -12.71 -4.26 -9.27
N THR A 76 -12.20 -4.89 -8.22
CA THR A 76 -11.96 -6.33 -8.18
C THR A 76 -13.29 -7.09 -8.21
N ILE A 77 -13.58 -7.81 -9.31
CA ILE A 77 -14.86 -8.51 -9.54
C ILE A 77 -14.93 -9.86 -8.79
N LEU A 78 -13.79 -10.41 -8.39
CA LEU A 78 -13.65 -11.65 -7.62
C LEU A 78 -12.60 -11.44 -6.53
N PRO A 79 -12.66 -12.12 -5.38
CA PRO A 79 -11.60 -12.04 -4.37
C PRO A 79 -10.28 -12.54 -4.96
N ASN A 80 -9.49 -11.62 -5.52
CA ASN A 80 -8.17 -11.90 -6.04
C ASN A 80 -7.18 -11.58 -4.92
N VAL A 81 -6.51 -12.60 -4.39
CA VAL A 81 -5.39 -12.40 -3.46
C VAL A 81 -4.19 -11.98 -4.29
N ASP A 82 -4.09 -10.69 -4.59
CA ASP A 82 -2.88 -10.15 -5.21
C ASP A 82 -1.76 -10.15 -4.17
N GLU A 83 -0.76 -11.01 -4.39
CA GLU A 83 0.44 -11.13 -3.56
C GLU A 83 1.64 -10.45 -4.24
N LEU A 84 2.37 -9.66 -3.46
CA LEU A 84 3.62 -9.04 -3.85
C LEU A 84 4.72 -9.50 -2.89
N CYS A 85 5.65 -10.29 -3.42
CA CYS A 85 6.86 -10.69 -2.70
C CYS A 85 8.00 -9.72 -3.04
N ILE A 86 8.54 -9.03 -2.04
CA ILE A 86 9.71 -8.17 -2.16
C ILE A 86 10.79 -8.68 -1.21
N GLY A 87 11.77 -9.40 -1.75
CA GLY A 87 12.73 -10.10 -0.90
C GLY A 87 12.01 -11.13 -0.02
N ARG A 88 12.08 -10.94 1.31
CA ARG A 88 11.38 -11.76 2.32
C ARG A 88 10.02 -11.21 2.77
N LEU A 89 9.70 -9.98 2.37
CA LEU A 89 8.41 -9.35 2.65
C LEU A 89 7.34 -9.91 1.72
N ARG A 90 6.23 -10.38 2.31
CA ARG A 90 5.02 -10.82 1.58
C ARG A 90 3.89 -9.84 1.85
N LEU A 91 3.39 -9.17 0.82
CA LEU A 91 2.26 -8.26 0.90
C LEU A 91 1.06 -8.91 0.23
N LYS A 92 -0.10 -8.93 0.89
CA LYS A 92 -1.35 -9.50 0.35
C LYS A 92 -2.47 -8.48 0.43
N ILE A 93 -3.26 -8.32 -0.63
CA ILE A 93 -4.48 -7.50 -0.58
C ILE A 93 -5.71 -8.35 -0.27
N PHE A 94 -6.61 -7.81 0.54
CA PHE A 94 -7.97 -8.31 0.68
C PHE A 94 -8.98 -7.15 0.62
N ASP A 95 -10.00 -7.28 -0.23
CA ASP A 95 -11.10 -6.32 -0.36
C ASP A 95 -12.19 -6.59 0.70
N LEU A 96 -12.59 -5.57 1.45
CA LEU A 96 -13.63 -5.69 2.49
C LEU A 96 -15.05 -5.34 2.02
N GLY A 97 -15.19 -4.54 0.95
CA GLY A 97 -16.48 -4.05 0.48
C GLY A 97 -17.03 -4.82 -0.73
N GLY A 98 -18.34 -5.03 -0.76
CA GLY A 98 -19.09 -5.54 -1.94
C GLY A 98 -19.13 -7.06 -2.15
N HIS A 99 -18.35 -7.86 -1.43
CA HIS A 99 -18.37 -9.32 -1.53
C HIS A 99 -18.53 -9.99 -0.15
N GLU A 100 -19.77 -10.31 0.21
CA GLU A 100 -20.11 -11.04 1.46
C GLU A 100 -19.35 -12.37 1.61
N THR A 101 -18.92 -12.96 0.49
CA THR A 101 -18.08 -14.16 0.44
C THR A 101 -16.62 -13.90 0.83
N ALA A 102 -16.09 -12.70 0.58
CA ALA A 102 -14.74 -12.32 0.98
C ALA A 102 -14.63 -12.30 2.52
N ARG A 103 -15.66 -11.77 3.22
CA ARG A 103 -15.74 -11.70 4.70
C ARG A 103 -15.49 -13.04 5.39
N ARG A 104 -16.02 -14.14 4.85
CA ARG A 104 -15.90 -15.49 5.44
C ARG A 104 -14.51 -16.11 5.29
N LEU A 105 -13.76 -15.69 4.28
CA LEU A 105 -12.40 -16.19 4.05
C LEU A 105 -11.37 -15.50 4.95
N TRP A 106 -11.71 -14.35 5.54
CA TRP A 106 -10.73 -13.56 6.31
C TRP A 106 -10.29 -14.22 7.60
N GLU A 107 -11.18 -14.86 8.36
CA GLU A 107 -10.79 -15.56 9.60
C GLU A 107 -9.72 -16.62 9.34
N GLU A 108 -9.77 -17.30 8.19
CA GLU A 108 -8.80 -18.31 7.80
C GLU A 108 -7.47 -17.71 7.31
N TYR A 109 -7.49 -16.55 6.62
CA TYR A 109 -6.28 -15.92 6.08
C TYR A 109 -5.55 -14.99 7.06
N MET A 110 -6.24 -14.44 8.05
CA MET A 110 -5.72 -13.41 8.96
C MET A 110 -4.90 -13.96 10.13
N THR A 111 -5.02 -15.24 10.46
CA THR A 111 -4.29 -15.89 11.56
C THR A 111 -2.76 -15.94 11.39
N THR A 112 -2.21 -15.36 10.33
CA THR A 112 -0.76 -15.41 10.06
C THR A 112 -0.14 -14.11 9.56
N VAL A 113 -0.79 -12.95 9.76
CA VAL A 113 -0.24 -11.65 9.34
C VAL A 113 0.53 -10.98 10.47
N ASP A 114 1.66 -10.36 10.13
CA ASP A 114 2.52 -9.64 11.08
C ASP A 114 2.13 -8.17 11.20
N ALA A 115 1.37 -7.63 10.23
CA ALA A 115 0.80 -6.29 10.27
C ALA A 115 -0.40 -6.12 9.34
N VAL A 116 -1.24 -5.13 9.63
CA VAL A 116 -2.37 -4.71 8.80
C VAL A 116 -2.16 -3.28 8.32
N VAL A 117 -2.41 -3.03 7.03
CA VAL A 117 -2.56 -1.70 6.45
C VAL A 117 -4.02 -1.53 6.03
N PHE A 118 -4.77 -0.74 6.77
CA PHE A 118 -6.19 -0.49 6.53
C PHE A 118 -6.39 0.82 5.76
N LEU A 119 -6.79 0.73 4.49
CA LEU A 119 -7.00 1.89 3.64
C LEU A 119 -8.45 2.38 3.74
N VAL A 120 -8.60 3.70 3.86
CA VAL A 120 -9.89 4.38 3.89
C VAL A 120 -9.92 5.44 2.78
N ASP A 121 -11.00 5.49 2.03
CA ASP A 121 -11.25 6.58 1.09
C ASP A 121 -11.69 7.83 1.88
N ALA A 122 -10.78 8.78 2.08
CA ALA A 122 -11.09 10.00 2.82
C ALA A 122 -12.08 10.91 2.08
N ASN A 123 -12.26 10.73 0.76
CA ASN A 123 -13.24 11.50 0.00
C ASN A 123 -14.66 10.93 0.12
N ASP A 124 -14.80 9.64 0.42
CA ASP A 124 -16.10 8.98 0.54
C ASP A 124 -16.64 9.00 1.98
N ARG A 125 -17.03 10.20 2.42
CA ARG A 125 -17.56 10.42 3.78
C ARG A 125 -18.79 9.55 4.09
N SER A 126 -19.57 9.21 3.07
CA SER A 126 -20.81 8.44 3.21
C SER A 126 -20.57 7.00 3.69
N ARG A 127 -19.40 6.43 3.38
CA ARG A 127 -19.02 5.06 3.75
C ARG A 127 -18.03 4.98 4.92
N LEU A 128 -17.71 6.10 5.58
CA LEU A 128 -16.89 6.08 6.80
C LEU A 128 -17.52 5.24 7.92
N PRO A 129 -18.84 5.25 8.15
CA PRO A 129 -19.47 4.36 9.13
C PRO A 129 -19.32 2.87 8.79
N GLU A 130 -19.35 2.53 7.50
CA GLU A 130 -19.12 1.15 7.03
C GLU A 130 -17.65 0.75 7.25
N ALA A 131 -16.70 1.63 6.91
CA ALA A 131 -15.28 1.40 7.13
C ALA A 131 -14.96 1.23 8.63
N LYS A 132 -15.60 2.02 9.49
CA LYS A 132 -15.52 1.89 10.95
C LYS A 132 -16.01 0.53 11.43
N ALA A 133 -17.14 0.06 10.92
CA ALA A 133 -17.71 -1.22 11.31
C ALA A 133 -16.75 -2.37 10.96
N GLU A 134 -16.17 -2.35 9.76
CA GLU A 134 -15.19 -3.34 9.32
C GLU A 134 -13.89 -3.27 10.13
N LEU A 135 -13.34 -2.08 10.37
CA LEU A 135 -12.16 -1.89 11.21
C LEU A 135 -12.40 -2.44 12.63
N ASN A 136 -13.53 -2.09 13.25
CA ASN A 136 -13.88 -2.61 14.58
C ASN A 136 -14.10 -4.12 14.60
N GLY A 137 -14.57 -4.71 13.50
CA GLY A 137 -14.64 -6.16 13.34
C GLY A 137 -13.26 -6.79 13.40
N LEU A 138 -12.30 -6.24 12.64
CA LEU A 138 -10.92 -6.71 12.62
C LEU A 138 -10.24 -6.58 13.99
N LEU A 139 -10.42 -5.44 14.66
CA LEU A 139 -9.84 -5.18 15.99
C LEU A 139 -10.37 -6.12 17.09
N LYS A 140 -11.57 -6.68 16.90
CA LYS A 140 -12.18 -7.64 17.84
C LYS A 140 -11.84 -9.10 17.54
N CYS A 141 -11.17 -9.38 16.42
CA CYS A 141 -10.77 -10.74 16.06
C CYS A 141 -9.62 -11.21 16.96
N GLU A 142 -9.78 -12.35 17.64
CA GLU A 142 -8.74 -12.91 18.52
C GLU A 142 -7.41 -13.15 17.78
N GLY A 143 -7.48 -13.55 16.50
CA GLY A 143 -6.30 -13.74 15.64
C GLY A 143 -5.53 -12.47 15.29
N MET A 144 -6.07 -11.28 15.61
CA MET A 144 -5.44 -9.97 15.40
C MET A 144 -4.96 -9.33 16.71
N ALA A 145 -5.06 -10.03 17.84
CA ALA A 145 -4.58 -9.52 19.11
C ALA A 145 -3.07 -9.23 19.02
N GLY A 146 -2.68 -7.98 19.30
CA GLY A 146 -1.30 -7.51 19.25
C GLY A 146 -0.74 -7.21 17.86
N VAL A 147 -1.49 -7.45 16.78
CA VAL A 147 -1.05 -7.14 15.41
C VAL A 147 -1.11 -5.62 15.18
N PRO A 148 -0.04 -4.95 14.72
CA PRO A 148 -0.07 -3.51 14.47
C PRO A 148 -0.95 -3.13 13.26
N PHE A 149 -1.70 -2.03 13.38
CA PHE A 149 -2.60 -1.48 12.37
C PHE A 149 -2.12 -0.10 11.90
N LEU A 150 -1.70 -0.01 10.63
CA LEU A 150 -1.51 1.26 9.94
C LEU A 150 -2.81 1.63 9.21
N VAL A 151 -3.45 2.73 9.61
CA VAL A 151 -4.63 3.26 8.91
C VAL A 151 -4.19 4.34 7.92
N LEU A 152 -4.49 4.15 6.64
CA LEU A 152 -4.17 5.11 5.58
C LEU A 152 -5.44 5.84 5.10
N GLY A 153 -5.57 7.11 5.47
CA GLY A 153 -6.59 8.01 4.92
C GLY A 153 -6.20 8.47 3.53
N ASN A 154 -6.64 7.75 2.50
CA ASN A 154 -6.23 7.95 1.12
C ASN A 154 -7.12 8.98 0.38
N LYS A 155 -6.64 9.46 -0.77
CA LYS A 155 -7.30 10.41 -1.69
C LYS A 155 -7.40 11.85 -1.16
N ILE A 156 -6.43 12.27 -0.34
CA ILE A 156 -6.33 13.67 0.12
C ILE A 156 -6.02 14.67 -0.99
N ASP A 157 -5.71 14.20 -2.20
CA ASP A 157 -5.63 15.05 -3.38
C ASP A 157 -6.97 15.62 -3.84
N VAL A 158 -8.09 15.08 -3.33
CA VAL A 158 -9.43 15.59 -3.59
C VAL A 158 -9.78 16.67 -2.57
N PRO A 159 -10.23 17.87 -2.98
CA PRO A 159 -10.48 18.99 -2.06
C PRO A 159 -11.55 18.71 -0.99
N THR A 160 -12.47 17.78 -1.25
CA THR A 160 -13.55 17.39 -0.34
C THR A 160 -13.17 16.26 0.61
N ALA A 161 -11.92 15.77 0.56
CA ALA A 161 -11.43 14.74 1.46
C ALA A 161 -11.57 15.16 2.93
N ALA A 162 -11.87 14.18 3.79
CA ALA A 162 -11.90 14.35 5.23
C ALA A 162 -10.50 14.75 5.74
N SER A 163 -10.48 15.59 6.78
CA SER A 163 -9.24 15.87 7.51
C SER A 163 -8.80 14.65 8.33
N GLU A 164 -7.57 14.66 8.83
CA GLU A 164 -7.10 13.60 9.73
C GLU A 164 -7.95 13.52 11.00
N GLU A 165 -8.28 14.67 11.59
CA GLU A 165 -9.10 14.77 12.80
C GLU A 165 -10.51 14.22 12.59
N GLU A 166 -11.13 14.57 11.45
CA GLU A 166 -12.45 14.04 11.07
C GLU A 166 -12.39 12.53 10.86
N LEU A 167 -11.37 12.04 10.16
CA LEU A 167 -11.20 10.61 9.91
C LEU A 167 -10.99 9.83 11.22
N LYS A 168 -10.16 10.34 12.13
CA LYS A 168 -9.96 9.77 13.48
C LYS A 168 -11.27 9.73 14.26
N TYR A 169 -12.04 10.82 14.25
CA TYR A 169 -13.34 10.88 14.93
C TYR A 169 -14.34 9.85 14.38
N GLU A 170 -14.52 9.82 13.06
CA GLU A 170 -15.47 8.93 12.39
C GLU A 170 -15.12 7.45 12.62
N LEU A 171 -13.83 7.10 12.51
CA LEU A 171 -13.36 5.73 12.75
C LEU A 171 -13.30 5.36 14.24
N GLY A 172 -13.45 6.33 15.16
CA GLY A 172 -13.34 6.08 16.60
C GLY A 172 -11.90 5.89 17.09
N LEU A 173 -10.93 6.47 16.37
CA LEU A 173 -9.49 6.43 16.65
C LEU A 173 -9.02 7.75 17.26
N ILE A 174 -9.69 8.20 18.31
CA ILE A 174 -9.36 9.47 19.00
C ILE A 174 -8.03 9.31 19.75
N GLU A 175 -7.82 8.16 20.39
CA GLU A 175 -6.59 7.79 21.06
C GLU A 175 -5.88 6.73 20.22
N THR A 176 -4.70 7.09 19.70
CA THR A 176 -3.85 6.22 18.88
C THR A 176 -2.48 6.07 19.55
N TYR A 177 -1.64 5.16 19.04
CA TYR A 177 -0.32 4.88 19.62
C TYR A 177 0.61 6.10 19.59
N GLY A 178 0.40 7.04 18.65
CA GLY A 178 1.25 8.22 18.46
C GLY A 178 2.23 8.03 17.30
N LYS A 179 2.58 9.15 16.66
CA LYS A 179 3.48 9.21 15.50
C LYS A 179 4.95 9.38 15.88
N ASP A 180 5.23 10.03 17.00
CA ASP A 180 6.54 10.64 17.26
C ASP A 180 7.46 9.87 18.22
N ASP A 181 7.05 8.75 18.83
CA ASP A 181 7.90 8.15 19.89
C ASP A 181 7.71 6.65 20.17
N VAL A 182 8.03 5.76 19.23
CA VAL A 182 8.11 4.31 19.54
C VAL A 182 9.37 3.97 20.38
N GLY A 183 10.36 4.88 20.43
CA GLY A 183 11.68 4.65 21.05
C GLY A 183 11.81 5.01 22.53
N ASN A 184 11.07 6.01 23.05
CA ASN A 184 11.04 6.35 24.48
C ASN A 184 9.79 5.87 25.21
N HIS A 185 8.96 5.03 24.59
CA HIS A 185 7.89 4.38 25.34
C HIS A 185 8.52 3.39 26.31
N THR A 186 8.82 3.87 27.53
CA THR A 186 8.92 3.07 28.76
C THR A 186 7.56 2.49 29.15
N TYR A 187 6.77 2.09 28.17
CA TYR A 187 5.61 1.23 28.38
C TYR A 187 6.11 -0.19 28.16
N ALA A 188 6.68 -0.73 29.24
CA ALA A 188 6.43 -2.12 29.59
C ALA A 188 4.92 -2.30 29.89
N ALA A 189 4.08 -2.09 28.89
CA ALA A 189 2.66 -2.40 28.94
C ALA A 189 2.37 -3.24 27.71
N ASP A 190 2.53 -4.55 27.87
CA ASP A 190 2.32 -5.60 26.86
C ASP A 190 0.87 -5.64 26.28
N ASP A 191 0.06 -4.60 26.47
CA ASP A 191 -1.40 -4.61 26.27
C ASP A 191 -1.97 -3.49 25.37
N VAL A 192 -1.15 -2.57 24.83
CA VAL A 192 -1.66 -1.49 23.94
C VAL A 192 -1.41 -1.83 22.47
N LEU A 193 -2.49 -2.00 21.71
CA LEU A 193 -2.44 -2.27 20.28
C LEU A 193 -1.79 -1.10 19.51
N PRO A 194 -0.71 -1.32 18.75
CA PRO A 194 -0.14 -0.26 17.92
C PRO A 194 -1.06 0.05 16.75
N ILE A 195 -1.78 1.17 16.83
CA ILE A 195 -2.66 1.67 15.77
C ILE A 195 -2.43 3.17 15.55
N GLU A 196 -2.26 3.60 14.30
CA GLU A 196 -2.07 5.02 13.96
C GLU A 196 -2.60 5.37 12.56
N VAL A 197 -2.99 6.64 12.38
CA VAL A 197 -3.58 7.17 11.14
C VAL A 197 -2.59 8.06 10.40
N PHE A 198 -2.36 7.76 9.12
CA PHE A 198 -1.58 8.60 8.21
C PHE A 198 -2.41 9.00 7.00
N MET A 199 -2.47 10.29 6.72
CA MET A 199 -3.14 10.83 5.55
C MET A 199 -2.23 10.72 4.33
N CYS A 200 -2.76 10.23 3.21
CA CYS A 200 -1.97 9.98 2.02
C CYS A 200 -2.72 10.24 0.71
N SER A 201 -1.94 10.42 -0.35
CA SER A 201 -2.45 10.32 -1.73
C SER A 201 -1.57 9.34 -2.47
N VAL A 202 -2.11 8.14 -2.71
CA VAL A 202 -1.46 7.14 -3.57
C VAL A 202 -1.25 7.70 -4.97
N LEU A 203 -2.21 8.50 -5.45
CA LEU A 203 -2.14 9.16 -6.75
C LEU A 203 -0.93 10.11 -6.85
N ARG A 204 -0.73 10.96 -5.84
CA ARG A 204 0.36 11.94 -5.78
C ARG A 204 1.66 11.41 -5.19
N ARG A 205 1.70 10.15 -4.76
CA ARG A 205 2.87 9.49 -4.17
C ARG A 205 3.36 10.10 -2.86
N MET A 206 2.42 10.47 -1.97
CA MET A 206 2.73 11.18 -0.73
C MET A 206 2.00 10.61 0.50
N GLY A 207 2.61 10.74 1.68
CA GLY A 207 2.00 10.49 3.00
C GLY A 207 1.97 9.03 3.45
N TYR A 208 1.90 8.07 2.52
CA TYR A 208 1.91 6.65 2.89
C TYR A 208 3.30 6.16 3.29
N LYS A 209 4.39 6.85 2.92
CA LYS A 209 5.76 6.41 3.21
C LYS A 209 6.04 6.46 4.70
N GLU A 210 5.71 7.60 5.29
CA GLU A 210 5.80 7.92 6.71
C GLU A 210 5.00 6.89 7.53
N GLY A 211 3.84 6.46 7.02
CA GLY A 211 3.06 5.38 7.63
C GLY A 211 3.77 4.02 7.61
N PHE A 212 4.40 3.64 6.49
CA PHE A 212 5.19 2.40 6.43
C PHE A 212 6.47 2.45 7.28
N GLU A 213 7.10 3.62 7.38
CA GLU A 213 8.23 3.87 8.28
C GLU A 213 7.81 3.70 9.74
N TRP A 214 6.66 4.23 10.13
CA TRP A 214 6.05 3.98 11.44
C TRP A 214 5.77 2.49 11.67
N LEU A 215 5.10 1.82 10.72
CA LEU A 215 4.73 0.41 10.84
C LEU A 215 5.93 -0.53 10.98
N SER A 216 7.04 -0.21 10.29
CA SER A 216 8.25 -1.03 10.30
C SER A 216 8.95 -1.16 11.65
N GLN A 217 8.59 -0.30 12.61
CA GLN A 217 9.14 -0.34 13.96
C GLN A 217 8.56 -1.49 14.79
N PHE A 218 7.43 -2.06 14.36
CA PHE A 218 6.74 -3.17 15.01
C PHE A 218 6.93 -4.52 14.29
N LEU A 219 7.56 -4.51 13.11
CA LEU A 219 7.92 -5.68 12.30
C LEU A 219 9.37 -6.09 12.58
#